data_AF-A0A543PS87-F1
#
_entry.id   AF-A0A543PS87-F1
#
_cell.length_a   1.000
_cell.length_b   1.000
_cell.length_c   1.000
_cell.angle_alpha   90.00
_cell.angle_beta   90.00
_cell.angle_gamma   90.00
#
_symmetry.space_group_name_H-M   'P 1'
#
loop_
_entity.id
_entity.type
_entity.pdbx_description
1 polymer ?
#
loop_
_entity_poly.entity_id
_entity_poly.type
_entity_poly.pdbx_seq_one_letter_code
_entity_poly.pdbx_strand_id
1 'polypeptide(L)'
;MSATATSAAKTSKVPSLVNQRAAEVRAATGGGHRLTPAKQKSVSDLLLRVDGAGALDLEIHALGTLTGKERADLRRLGVSVLNASDQWVKPAKLKALPNAGVLRTLVPYDRVDAVAALGWVAAIRPTEILPADAGSFLSEGVPLHRADDAQAIGIDGGGVDVGVISDGVSAIAAAQSLGDLPAGVNVLDAGSGDEGTAMLEIVHDMAPGAGLLFHGTGGGVAAHVSAQNDLVTAGADIVTEDIPFDAEPAFQKGLAATNGEILGAAGVWVSSSSGNLNSTHAPRVVATGTGNGPDNQAPTGCVVAPTNTVAFNGADTTFDVSVNPGATIGATLQWSEPRAIFPTAGAGGFTNLDLYILNAAATSCLATSTAAQGGGSGDTIEQASLDQRRREPRHGQARRQQQRQQRRQGHPDARPALARCRRDRRHGQRRLAQPRQQLHRLRHVGRRRERRRRPEPHDDAPRGLTAGRGPSHS
;
A
#
# COMPACT_ATOMS: atom_id res chain seq x y z
N MET A 1 -12.84 -21.69 -64.47
CA MET A 1 -12.43 -20.99 -63.24
C MET A 1 -13.10 -21.70 -62.07
N SER A 2 -12.34 -22.41 -61.23
CA SER A 2 -12.90 -23.16 -60.10
C SER A 2 -12.99 -22.28 -58.86
N ALA A 3 -14.18 -22.10 -58.32
CA ALA A 3 -14.39 -21.48 -57.02
C ALA A 3 -14.20 -22.54 -55.92
N THR A 4 -13.12 -22.44 -55.15
CA THR A 4 -12.89 -23.27 -53.97
C THR A 4 -13.87 -22.89 -52.86
N ALA A 5 -14.68 -23.84 -52.41
CA ALA A 5 -15.60 -23.64 -51.29
C ALA A 5 -14.81 -23.54 -49.97
N THR A 6 -14.89 -22.39 -49.31
CA THR A 6 -14.24 -22.16 -48.01
C THR A 6 -15.01 -22.89 -46.91
N SER A 7 -14.36 -23.89 -46.28
CA SER A 7 -14.89 -24.58 -45.10
C SER A 7 -15.12 -23.59 -43.95
N ALA A 8 -16.30 -23.62 -43.32
CA ALA A 8 -16.58 -22.80 -42.16
C ALA A 8 -15.75 -23.25 -40.95
N ALA A 9 -14.97 -22.34 -40.38
CA ALA A 9 -14.06 -22.66 -39.28
C ALA A 9 -14.82 -23.17 -38.04
N LYS A 10 -14.44 -24.36 -37.58
CA LYS A 10 -15.02 -25.00 -36.38
C LYS A 10 -14.62 -24.21 -35.13
N THR A 11 -15.57 -23.87 -34.27
CA THR A 11 -15.31 -23.11 -33.05
C THR A 11 -14.46 -23.92 -32.06
N SER A 12 -13.29 -23.41 -31.69
CA SER A 12 -12.40 -24.02 -30.71
C SER A 12 -12.60 -23.40 -29.32
N LYS A 13 -12.58 -24.24 -28.28
CA LYS A 13 -12.46 -23.78 -26.88
C LYS A 13 -11.00 -23.58 -26.44
N VAL A 14 -10.05 -24.00 -27.29
CA VAL A 14 -8.61 -24.02 -27.02
C VAL A 14 -7.90 -23.00 -27.93
N PRO A 15 -7.15 -22.04 -27.36
CA PRO A 15 -6.33 -21.10 -28.11
C PRO A 15 -5.25 -21.79 -28.94
N SER A 16 -4.89 -21.20 -30.08
CA SER A 16 -3.82 -21.70 -30.97
C SER A 16 -2.50 -21.89 -30.23
N LEU A 17 -2.13 -20.98 -29.32
CA LEU A 17 -0.93 -21.06 -28.49
C LEU A 17 -0.85 -22.37 -27.69
N VAL A 18 -1.96 -22.78 -27.05
CA VAL A 18 -2.01 -24.01 -26.26
C VAL A 18 -1.83 -25.25 -27.15
N ASN A 19 -2.41 -25.24 -28.35
CA ASN A 19 -2.27 -26.32 -29.33
C ASN A 19 -0.84 -26.40 -29.91
N GLN A 20 -0.21 -25.25 -30.20
CA GLN A 20 1.17 -25.15 -30.66
C GLN A 20 2.12 -25.69 -29.60
N ARG A 21 1.99 -25.21 -28.35
CA ARG A 21 2.78 -25.66 -27.21
C ARG A 21 2.59 -27.15 -26.91
N ALA A 22 1.38 -27.67 -27.01
CA ALA A 22 1.13 -29.11 -26.85
C ALA A 22 1.85 -29.95 -27.94
N ALA A 23 1.97 -29.44 -29.17
CA ALA A 23 2.73 -30.08 -30.24
C ALA A 23 4.26 -29.98 -30.01
N GLU A 24 4.76 -28.85 -29.52
CA GLU A 24 6.16 -28.66 -29.11
C GLU A 24 6.56 -29.64 -28.00
N VAL A 25 5.74 -29.77 -26.95
CA VAL A 25 5.94 -30.76 -25.88
C VAL A 25 5.90 -32.19 -26.43
N ARG A 26 5.00 -32.51 -27.36
CA ARG A 26 4.93 -33.83 -28.02
C ARG A 26 6.21 -34.15 -28.80
N ALA A 27 6.77 -33.16 -29.51
CA ALA A 27 8.03 -33.31 -30.23
C ALA A 27 9.22 -33.46 -29.26
N ALA A 28 9.26 -32.64 -28.20
CA ALA A 28 10.34 -32.67 -27.21
C ALA A 28 10.36 -33.96 -26.37
N THR A 29 9.19 -34.49 -26.00
CA THR A 29 9.06 -35.75 -25.23
C THR A 29 9.43 -36.99 -26.03
N GLY A 30 9.22 -37.01 -27.35
CA GLY A 30 9.55 -38.16 -28.21
C GLY A 30 8.83 -39.46 -27.82
N GLY A 31 7.68 -39.36 -27.13
CA GLY A 31 6.92 -40.48 -26.58
C GLY A 31 7.19 -40.80 -25.09
N GLY A 32 8.22 -40.21 -24.47
CA GLY A 32 8.50 -40.38 -23.04
C GLY A 32 7.75 -39.40 -22.14
N HIS A 33 7.23 -39.83 -20.99
CA HIS A 33 6.39 -39.00 -20.11
C HIS A 33 7.13 -37.95 -19.25
N ARG A 34 8.39 -37.64 -19.55
CA ARG A 34 9.16 -36.60 -18.84
C ARG A 34 10.07 -35.82 -19.79
N LEU A 35 10.13 -34.52 -19.56
CA LEU A 35 11.08 -33.62 -20.21
C LEU A 35 12.37 -33.57 -19.40
N THR A 36 13.52 -33.45 -20.07
CA THR A 36 14.75 -33.01 -19.39
C THR A 36 14.65 -31.51 -19.07
N PRO A 37 15.37 -30.98 -18.07
CA PRO A 37 15.30 -29.55 -17.73
C PRO A 37 15.57 -28.62 -18.92
N ALA A 38 16.51 -28.96 -19.79
CA ALA A 38 16.78 -28.22 -21.02
C ALA A 38 15.60 -28.25 -22.02
N LYS A 39 14.99 -29.43 -22.22
CA LYS A 39 13.80 -29.56 -23.08
C LYS A 39 12.60 -28.85 -22.50
N GLN A 40 12.39 -28.93 -21.18
CA GLN A 40 11.34 -28.20 -20.47
C GLN A 40 11.51 -26.69 -20.64
N LYS A 41 12.73 -26.16 -20.47
CA LYS A 41 13.04 -24.74 -20.70
C LYS A 41 12.78 -24.31 -22.16
N SER A 42 13.07 -25.17 -23.14
CA SER A 42 12.79 -24.86 -24.56
C SER A 42 11.31 -24.89 -24.95
N VAL A 43 10.43 -25.47 -24.12
CA VAL A 43 8.98 -25.54 -24.33
C VAL A 43 8.20 -24.88 -23.19
N SER A 44 8.78 -23.89 -22.51
CA SER A 44 8.10 -23.17 -21.43
C SER A 44 8.49 -21.70 -21.50
N ASP A 45 7.50 -20.82 -21.36
CA ASP A 45 7.70 -19.37 -21.32
C ASP A 45 6.84 -18.74 -20.20
N LEU A 46 6.85 -17.40 -20.13
CA LEU A 46 6.09 -16.64 -19.13
C LEU A 46 4.57 -16.76 -19.31
N LEU A 47 4.08 -16.90 -20.56
CA LEU A 47 2.66 -16.89 -20.89
C LEU A 47 2.04 -18.29 -20.76
N LEU A 48 2.80 -19.35 -21.01
CA LEU A 48 2.36 -20.74 -20.90
C LEU A 48 3.49 -21.64 -20.37
N ARG A 49 3.43 -21.94 -19.08
CA ARG A 49 4.43 -22.78 -18.40
C ARG A 49 4.17 -24.28 -18.66
N VAL A 50 5.26 -25.04 -18.74
CA VAL A 50 5.24 -26.51 -18.84
C VAL A 50 6.07 -27.12 -17.71
N ASP A 51 5.51 -28.12 -17.03
CA ASP A 51 6.20 -28.84 -15.96
C ASP A 51 7.13 -29.96 -16.48
N GLY A 52 7.90 -30.59 -15.58
CA GLY A 52 8.82 -31.67 -15.95
C GLY A 52 8.15 -32.96 -16.47
N ALA A 53 6.84 -33.10 -16.32
CA ALA A 53 6.04 -34.19 -16.87
C ALA A 53 5.40 -33.83 -18.23
N GLY A 54 5.58 -32.60 -18.72
CA GLY A 54 4.95 -32.11 -19.94
C GLY A 54 3.49 -31.69 -19.75
N ALA A 55 3.06 -31.39 -18.52
CA ALA A 55 1.76 -30.78 -18.27
C ALA A 55 1.82 -29.25 -18.39
N LEU A 56 0.77 -28.68 -18.98
CA LEU A 56 0.59 -27.26 -19.28
C LEU A 56 -0.14 -26.59 -18.11
N ASP A 57 0.36 -25.45 -17.62
CA ASP A 57 -0.35 -24.62 -16.62
C ASP A 57 -1.46 -23.82 -17.33
N LEU A 58 -2.70 -24.32 -17.20
CA LEU A 58 -3.88 -23.83 -17.90
C LEU A 58 -4.99 -23.47 -16.93
N GLU A 59 -5.68 -22.37 -17.23
CA GLU A 59 -6.93 -21.99 -16.62
C GLU A 59 -8.11 -22.56 -17.43
N ILE A 60 -9.00 -23.29 -16.74
CA ILE A 60 -10.21 -23.87 -17.30
C ILE A 60 -11.40 -23.03 -16.83
N HIS A 61 -12.14 -22.48 -17.80
CA HIS A 61 -13.39 -21.76 -17.57
C HIS A 61 -14.55 -22.73 -17.76
N ALA A 62 -15.45 -22.81 -16.79
CA ALA A 62 -16.67 -23.60 -16.84
C ALA A 62 -17.88 -22.76 -17.29
N LEU A 63 -18.90 -23.42 -17.83
CA LEU A 63 -20.17 -22.80 -18.26
C LEU A 63 -21.05 -22.29 -17.10
N GLY A 64 -20.66 -22.53 -15.85
CA GLY A 64 -21.36 -22.10 -14.65
C GLY A 64 -20.51 -22.28 -13.39
N THR A 65 -21.09 -21.95 -12.23
CA THR A 65 -20.43 -22.11 -10.92
C THR A 65 -20.03 -23.56 -10.67
N LEU A 66 -18.79 -23.79 -10.21
CA LEU A 66 -18.30 -25.13 -9.89
C LEU A 66 -19.05 -25.75 -8.69
N THR A 67 -19.19 -27.07 -8.73
CA THR A 67 -19.89 -27.85 -7.70
C THR A 67 -18.99 -28.92 -7.05
N GLY A 68 -17.71 -28.93 -7.42
CA GLY A 68 -16.71 -29.91 -7.00
C GLY A 68 -16.76 -31.24 -7.78
N LYS A 69 -17.87 -31.52 -8.48
CA LYS A 69 -18.06 -32.72 -9.31
C LYS A 69 -17.13 -32.71 -10.52
N GLU A 70 -16.88 -31.54 -11.07
CA GLU A 70 -16.06 -31.28 -12.26
C GLU A 70 -14.62 -31.80 -12.08
N ARG A 71 -14.10 -31.76 -10.83
CA ARG A 71 -12.78 -32.29 -10.46
C ARG A 71 -12.66 -33.81 -10.64
N ALA A 72 -13.77 -34.56 -10.62
CA ALA A 72 -13.75 -35.99 -10.90
C ALA A 72 -13.46 -36.27 -12.38
N ASP A 73 -13.93 -35.41 -13.29
CA ASP A 73 -13.69 -35.53 -14.72
C ASP A 73 -12.23 -35.22 -15.05
N LEU A 74 -11.72 -34.12 -14.50
CA LEU A 74 -10.32 -33.72 -14.62
C LEU A 74 -9.36 -34.80 -14.11
N ARG A 75 -9.61 -35.38 -12.93
CA ARG A 75 -8.78 -36.47 -12.39
C ARG A 75 -8.76 -37.72 -13.27
N ARG A 76 -9.87 -38.07 -13.95
CA ARG A 76 -9.90 -39.19 -14.92
C ARG A 76 -9.08 -38.91 -16.18
N LEU A 77 -8.79 -37.65 -16.48
CA LEU A 77 -7.92 -37.21 -17.57
C LEU A 77 -6.47 -36.95 -17.12
N GLY A 78 -6.10 -37.29 -15.87
CA GLY A 78 -4.76 -37.04 -15.33
C GLY A 78 -4.45 -35.57 -15.05
N VAL A 79 -5.46 -34.71 -15.01
CA VAL A 79 -5.30 -33.26 -14.75
C VAL A 79 -5.19 -33.01 -13.25
N SER A 80 -4.12 -32.32 -12.84
CA SER A 80 -3.94 -31.85 -11.46
C SER A 80 -4.59 -30.48 -11.29
N VAL A 81 -5.49 -30.34 -10.32
CA VAL A 81 -6.14 -29.04 -10.02
C VAL A 81 -5.36 -28.35 -8.91
N LEU A 82 -4.81 -27.17 -9.19
CA LEU A 82 -3.99 -26.39 -8.26
C LEU A 82 -4.87 -25.51 -7.35
N ASN A 83 -5.84 -24.81 -7.92
CA ASN A 83 -6.83 -23.99 -7.22
C ASN A 83 -8.10 -23.88 -8.07
N ALA A 84 -9.28 -23.70 -7.45
CA ALA A 84 -10.51 -23.38 -8.18
C ALA A 84 -11.57 -22.69 -7.31
N SER A 85 -12.56 -22.07 -7.96
CA SER A 85 -13.55 -21.20 -7.31
C SER A 85 -14.49 -21.88 -6.30
N ASP A 86 -14.64 -23.21 -6.34
CA ASP A 86 -15.35 -24.00 -5.32
C ASP A 86 -14.57 -24.14 -3.99
N GLN A 87 -13.27 -23.79 -3.95
CA GLN A 87 -12.46 -23.76 -2.73
C GLN A 87 -12.40 -22.37 -2.06
N TRP A 88 -12.98 -21.33 -2.67
CA TRP A 88 -12.89 -19.97 -2.15
C TRP A 88 -13.62 -19.81 -0.79
N VAL A 89 -12.87 -19.39 0.23
CA VAL A 89 -13.42 -19.13 1.57
C VAL A 89 -14.13 -17.77 1.55
N LYS A 90 -15.47 -17.77 1.64
CA LYS A 90 -16.26 -16.52 1.71
C LYS A 90 -15.94 -15.76 3.01
N PRO A 91 -15.36 -14.55 2.97
CA PRO A 91 -15.15 -13.75 4.17
C PRO A 91 -16.46 -13.48 4.93
N ALA A 92 -16.39 -13.39 6.25
CA ALA A 92 -17.57 -13.19 7.09
C ALA A 92 -18.36 -11.91 6.75
N LYS A 93 -17.70 -10.89 6.19
CA LYS A 93 -18.30 -9.62 5.77
C LYS A 93 -19.01 -9.67 4.40
N LEU A 94 -18.71 -10.64 3.52
CA LEU A 94 -19.32 -10.72 2.19
C LEU A 94 -20.67 -11.44 2.22
N LYS A 95 -21.67 -10.90 1.50
CA LYS A 95 -23.00 -11.50 1.36
C LYS A 95 -22.96 -12.81 0.56
N ALA A 96 -22.22 -12.80 -0.56
CA ALA A 96 -21.91 -13.96 -1.39
C ALA A 96 -20.52 -13.76 -2.02
N LEU A 97 -19.91 -14.83 -2.52
CA LEU A 97 -18.79 -14.74 -3.47
C LEU A 97 -19.34 -14.60 -4.91
N PRO A 98 -18.53 -14.18 -5.89
CA PRO A 98 -18.89 -14.26 -7.29
C PRO A 98 -19.25 -15.70 -7.70
N ASN A 99 -20.23 -15.84 -8.58
CA ASN A 99 -20.56 -17.11 -9.25
C ASN A 99 -19.51 -17.42 -10.32
N ALA A 100 -18.31 -17.79 -9.89
CA ALA A 100 -17.17 -18.07 -10.76
C ALA A 100 -17.08 -19.57 -11.11
N GLY A 101 -16.71 -19.85 -12.35
CA GLY A 101 -16.45 -21.19 -12.87
C GLY A 101 -15.01 -21.31 -13.32
N VAL A 102 -14.02 -21.27 -12.42
CA VAL A 102 -12.60 -21.14 -12.80
C VAL A 102 -11.74 -22.15 -12.05
N LEU A 103 -10.87 -22.87 -12.77
CA LEU A 103 -9.85 -23.76 -12.20
C LEU A 103 -8.48 -23.46 -12.80
N ARG A 104 -7.45 -23.26 -11.97
CA ARG A 104 -6.04 -23.34 -12.39
C ARG A 104 -5.58 -24.79 -12.31
N THR A 105 -4.98 -25.31 -13.38
CA THR A 105 -4.70 -26.73 -13.53
C THR A 105 -3.39 -27.02 -14.26
N LEU A 106 -2.77 -28.16 -13.98
CA LEU A 106 -1.74 -28.76 -14.84
C LEU A 106 -2.42 -29.82 -15.71
N VAL A 107 -2.51 -29.55 -17.01
CA VAL A 107 -3.16 -30.43 -18.00
C VAL A 107 -2.08 -31.14 -18.83
N PRO A 108 -2.00 -32.49 -18.83
CA PRO A 108 -1.08 -33.20 -19.71
C PRO A 108 -1.26 -32.79 -21.18
N TYR A 109 -0.17 -32.56 -21.91
CA TYR A 109 -0.21 -32.02 -23.27
C TYR A 109 -1.05 -32.88 -24.26
N ASP A 110 -1.19 -34.18 -24.01
CA ASP A 110 -2.01 -35.12 -24.80
C ASP A 110 -3.49 -35.11 -24.42
N ARG A 111 -3.90 -34.34 -23.40
CA ARG A 111 -5.25 -34.33 -22.82
C ARG A 111 -6.03 -33.03 -23.03
N VAL A 112 -5.40 -31.98 -23.59
CA VAL A 112 -6.02 -30.67 -23.82
C VAL A 112 -7.36 -30.77 -24.56
N ASP A 113 -7.41 -31.50 -25.69
CA ASP A 113 -8.64 -31.72 -26.47
C ASP A 113 -9.71 -32.50 -25.68
N ALA A 114 -9.29 -33.48 -24.86
CA ALA A 114 -10.20 -34.27 -24.04
C ALA A 114 -10.81 -33.44 -22.91
N VAL A 115 -10.05 -32.50 -22.32
CA VAL A 115 -10.54 -31.50 -21.37
C VAL A 115 -11.51 -30.53 -22.07
N ALA A 116 -11.16 -30.04 -23.26
CA ALA A 116 -12.03 -29.15 -24.02
C ALA A 116 -13.36 -29.81 -24.44
N ALA A 117 -13.35 -31.13 -24.68
CA ALA A 117 -14.53 -31.91 -25.00
C ALA A 117 -15.49 -32.10 -23.81
N LEU A 118 -15.07 -31.82 -22.56
CA LEU A 118 -15.97 -31.90 -21.40
C LEU A 118 -17.14 -30.92 -21.55
N GLY A 119 -18.35 -31.44 -21.32
CA GLY A 119 -19.60 -30.71 -21.58
C GLY A 119 -19.80 -29.46 -20.71
N TRP A 120 -19.09 -29.36 -19.59
CA TRP A 120 -19.13 -28.20 -18.69
C TRP A 120 -18.03 -27.16 -18.97
N VAL A 121 -17.02 -27.47 -19.78
CA VAL A 121 -15.93 -26.52 -20.10
C VAL A 121 -16.42 -25.51 -21.14
N ALA A 122 -16.30 -24.22 -20.82
CA ALA A 122 -16.59 -23.09 -21.71
C ALA A 122 -15.36 -22.71 -22.55
N ALA A 123 -14.20 -22.59 -21.92
CA ALA A 123 -12.92 -22.26 -22.56
C ALA A 123 -11.74 -22.84 -21.77
N ILE A 124 -10.60 -22.99 -22.44
CA ILE A 124 -9.28 -23.22 -21.85
C ILE A 124 -8.42 -22.01 -22.20
N ARG A 125 -7.57 -21.55 -21.29
CA ARG A 125 -6.59 -20.49 -21.52
C ARG A 125 -5.26 -20.86 -20.85
N PRO A 126 -4.13 -20.28 -21.27
CA PRO A 126 -2.96 -20.24 -20.40
C PRO A 126 -3.34 -19.58 -19.07
N THR A 127 -2.79 -20.06 -17.96
CA THR A 127 -2.97 -19.36 -16.68
C THR A 127 -2.26 -18.00 -16.75
N GLU A 128 -2.96 -16.92 -16.46
CA GLU A 128 -2.35 -15.59 -16.26
C GLU A 128 -1.52 -15.61 -14.97
N ILE A 129 -0.27 -16.06 -15.10
CA ILE A 129 0.79 -15.87 -14.11
C ILE A 129 1.58 -14.66 -14.60
N LEU A 130 1.14 -13.47 -14.20
CA LEU A 130 2.09 -12.37 -14.10
C LEU A 130 3.24 -12.85 -13.19
N PRO A 131 4.52 -12.59 -13.52
CA PRO A 131 5.54 -12.60 -12.50
C PRO A 131 5.10 -11.63 -11.36
N ALA A 132 5.71 -11.76 -10.17
CA ALA A 132 5.69 -10.61 -9.29
C ALA A 132 6.35 -9.44 -10.04
N ASP A 133 5.91 -8.21 -9.81
CA ASP A 133 6.61 -7.02 -10.30
C ASP A 133 7.88 -6.80 -9.44
N ALA A 134 8.81 -7.75 -9.57
CA ALA A 134 10.11 -7.86 -8.92
C ALA A 134 10.96 -8.79 -9.81
N GLY A 135 12.14 -8.33 -10.23
CA GLY A 135 12.96 -8.98 -11.26
C GLY A 135 13.13 -8.16 -12.53
N SER A 136 14.28 -7.49 -12.70
CA SER A 136 14.76 -6.78 -13.91
C SER A 136 14.21 -5.37 -14.25
N PHE A 137 13.51 -4.70 -13.33
CA PHE A 137 13.29 -3.26 -13.46
C PHE A 137 14.45 -2.51 -12.81
N LEU A 138 15.37 -2.01 -13.65
CA LEU A 138 16.25 -0.92 -13.25
C LEU A 138 15.39 0.22 -12.72
N SER A 139 15.55 0.59 -11.45
CA SER A 139 14.82 1.66 -10.79
C SER A 139 14.70 2.89 -11.69
N GLU A 140 13.49 3.45 -11.85
CA GLU A 140 13.25 4.61 -12.74
C GLU A 140 14.14 5.83 -12.37
N GLY A 141 14.63 5.85 -11.13
CA GLY A 141 15.65 6.78 -10.64
C GLY A 141 16.99 6.74 -11.41
N VAL A 142 17.44 5.59 -11.91
CA VAL A 142 18.75 5.45 -12.59
C VAL A 142 18.86 6.34 -13.83
N PRO A 143 17.99 6.23 -14.85
CA PRO A 143 18.02 7.15 -16.00
C PRO A 143 17.57 8.57 -15.63
N LEU A 144 16.75 8.75 -14.60
CA LEU A 144 16.32 10.08 -14.13
C LEU A 144 17.49 10.87 -13.52
N HIS A 145 18.36 10.20 -12.76
CA HIS A 145 19.56 10.76 -12.15
C HIS A 145 20.81 10.64 -13.02
N ARG A 146 20.72 9.97 -14.18
CA ARG A 146 21.83 9.66 -15.10
C ARG A 146 22.94 8.81 -14.45
N ALA A 147 22.56 7.90 -13.57
CA ALA A 147 23.50 6.95 -12.97
C ALA A 147 23.97 5.91 -14.01
N ASP A 148 23.17 5.62 -15.03
CA ASP A 148 23.56 4.83 -16.21
C ASP A 148 24.75 5.43 -16.97
N ASP A 149 24.80 6.76 -17.14
CA ASP A 149 25.95 7.45 -17.74
C ASP A 149 27.24 7.29 -16.90
N ALA A 150 27.13 7.23 -15.57
CA ALA A 150 28.26 7.02 -14.66
C ALA A 150 28.73 5.55 -14.69
N GLN A 151 27.79 4.61 -14.63
CA GLN A 151 28.05 3.17 -14.74
C GLN A 151 28.72 2.83 -16.08
N ALA A 152 28.28 3.46 -17.18
CA ALA A 152 28.84 3.26 -18.52
C ALA A 152 30.31 3.68 -18.66
N ILE A 153 30.82 4.56 -17.78
CA ILE A 153 32.24 4.93 -17.71
C ILE A 153 33.00 4.21 -16.58
N GLY A 154 32.39 3.21 -15.95
CA GLY A 154 32.99 2.40 -14.88
C GLY A 154 32.93 3.01 -13.49
N ILE A 155 32.03 3.97 -13.24
CA ILE A 155 31.73 4.49 -11.90
C ILE A 155 30.44 3.82 -11.43
N ASP A 156 30.60 2.75 -10.65
CA ASP A 156 29.52 1.85 -10.21
C ASP A 156 29.35 1.80 -8.68
N GLY A 157 30.10 2.59 -7.93
CA GLY A 157 30.12 2.56 -6.46
C GLY A 157 31.17 1.61 -5.85
N GLY A 158 31.99 0.94 -6.67
CA GLY A 158 33.07 0.06 -6.20
C GLY A 158 33.97 0.69 -5.14
N GLY A 159 33.99 0.08 -3.94
CA GLY A 159 34.78 0.56 -2.80
C GLY A 159 34.08 1.60 -1.91
N VAL A 160 32.76 1.74 -2.04
CA VAL A 160 31.89 2.50 -1.12
C VAL A 160 30.87 1.56 -0.51
N ASP A 161 30.71 1.59 0.81
CA ASP A 161 29.75 0.77 1.56
C ASP A 161 28.51 1.58 1.95
N VAL A 162 27.32 1.09 1.58
CA VAL A 162 26.02 1.75 1.81
C VAL A 162 25.20 0.98 2.83
N GLY A 163 24.95 1.61 3.97
CA GLY A 163 24.04 1.15 5.01
C GLY A 163 22.61 1.66 4.84
N VAL A 164 21.64 0.76 4.89
CA VAL A 164 20.20 1.05 4.83
C VAL A 164 19.55 0.76 6.19
N ILE A 165 18.75 1.71 6.68
CA ILE A 165 17.87 1.52 7.85
C ILE A 165 16.42 1.67 7.41
N SER A 166 15.61 0.63 7.61
CA SER A 166 14.17 0.64 7.34
C SER A 166 13.43 -0.40 8.20
N ASP A 167 12.25 -0.88 7.79
CA ASP A 167 11.42 -1.81 8.57
C ASP A 167 11.98 -3.24 8.65
N GLY A 168 12.43 -3.83 7.53
CA GLY A 168 13.03 -5.15 7.46
C GLY A 168 13.37 -5.63 6.05
N VAL A 169 13.94 -6.83 5.95
CA VAL A 169 14.44 -7.45 4.70
C VAL A 169 13.87 -8.85 4.45
N SER A 170 12.57 -9.05 4.71
CA SER A 170 11.91 -10.36 4.60
C SER A 170 11.96 -10.96 3.18
N ALA A 171 12.11 -10.12 2.16
CA ALA A 171 12.14 -10.51 0.75
C ALA A 171 13.57 -10.73 0.18
N ILE A 172 14.63 -10.49 0.96
CA ILE A 172 16.02 -10.47 0.44
C ILE A 172 16.43 -11.76 -0.29
N ALA A 173 16.02 -12.93 0.20
CA ALA A 173 16.33 -14.20 -0.46
C ALA A 173 15.60 -14.37 -1.81
N ALA A 174 14.46 -13.69 -2.00
CA ALA A 174 13.75 -13.66 -3.28
C ALA A 174 14.47 -12.72 -4.26
N ALA A 175 14.79 -11.50 -3.85
CA ALA A 175 15.57 -10.53 -4.62
C ALA A 175 16.91 -11.13 -5.11
N GLN A 176 17.66 -11.79 -4.21
CA GLN A 176 18.89 -12.50 -4.54
C GLN A 176 18.67 -13.67 -5.51
N SER A 177 17.52 -14.35 -5.46
CA SER A 177 17.19 -15.43 -6.40
C SER A 177 16.80 -14.94 -7.80
N LEU A 178 16.36 -13.68 -7.90
CA LEU A 178 16.00 -13.00 -9.14
C LEU A 178 17.21 -12.28 -9.77
N GLY A 179 18.18 -11.90 -8.94
CA GLY A 179 19.38 -11.16 -9.33
C GLY A 179 19.27 -9.65 -9.09
N ASP A 180 18.20 -9.19 -8.44
CA ASP A 180 18.00 -7.77 -8.10
C ASP A 180 18.86 -7.34 -6.88
N LEU A 181 19.39 -8.30 -6.12
CA LEU A 181 20.38 -8.08 -5.06
C LEU A 181 21.55 -9.07 -5.13
N PRO A 182 22.77 -8.66 -4.74
CA PRO A 182 23.89 -9.57 -4.63
C PRO A 182 23.73 -10.50 -3.41
N ALA A 183 24.33 -11.69 -3.48
CA ALA A 183 24.37 -12.62 -2.35
C ALA A 183 25.17 -12.10 -1.12
N GLY A 184 25.92 -11.00 -1.29
CA GLY A 184 26.84 -10.44 -0.31
C GLY A 184 26.30 -9.31 0.58
N VAL A 185 24.99 -9.05 0.59
CA VAL A 185 24.39 -8.05 1.49
C VAL A 185 24.64 -8.44 2.95
N ASN A 186 25.23 -7.53 3.74
CA ASN A 186 25.52 -7.72 5.15
C ASN A 186 24.33 -7.27 6.01
N VAL A 187 23.53 -8.22 6.49
CA VAL A 187 22.36 -7.95 7.35
C VAL A 187 22.76 -8.04 8.82
N LEU A 188 22.79 -6.89 9.51
CA LEU A 188 23.11 -6.79 10.94
C LEU A 188 21.88 -7.12 11.81
N ASP A 189 20.73 -6.52 11.46
CA ASP A 189 19.40 -6.87 11.99
C ASP A 189 18.43 -6.96 10.81
N ALA A 190 17.70 -8.07 10.70
CA ALA A 190 16.78 -8.33 9.60
C ALA A 190 15.45 -7.57 9.71
N GLY A 191 15.11 -7.03 10.89
CA GLY A 191 13.86 -6.31 11.13
C GLY A 191 12.60 -7.16 10.90
N SER A 192 11.51 -6.50 10.50
CA SER A 192 10.24 -7.15 10.13
C SER A 192 9.48 -6.29 9.13
N GLY A 193 9.42 -6.77 7.88
CA GLY A 193 8.93 -6.01 6.74
C GLY A 193 9.78 -6.27 5.50
N ASP A 194 9.57 -5.50 4.43
CA ASP A 194 10.31 -5.61 3.17
C ASP A 194 10.61 -4.26 2.48
N GLU A 195 10.30 -3.12 3.12
CA GLU A 195 10.68 -1.79 2.61
C GLU A 195 12.22 -1.66 2.55
N GLY A 196 12.92 -2.27 3.52
CA GLY A 196 14.37 -2.40 3.51
C GLY A 196 14.94 -3.21 2.34
N THR A 197 14.22 -4.23 1.85
CA THR A 197 14.65 -4.95 0.62
C THR A 197 14.53 -4.04 -0.60
N ALA A 198 13.42 -3.32 -0.75
CA ALA A 198 13.22 -2.37 -1.86
C ALA A 198 14.24 -1.22 -1.83
N MET A 199 14.60 -0.70 -0.65
CA MET A 199 15.66 0.31 -0.53
C MET A 199 17.03 -0.21 -0.97
N LEU A 200 17.39 -1.46 -0.61
CA LEU A 200 18.64 -2.07 -1.04
C LEU A 200 18.67 -2.27 -2.57
N GLU A 201 17.55 -2.67 -3.18
CA GLU A 201 17.41 -2.83 -4.64
C GLU A 201 17.66 -1.49 -5.36
N ILE A 202 17.07 -0.38 -4.86
CA ILE A 202 17.33 0.97 -5.39
C ILE A 202 18.81 1.35 -5.29
N VAL A 203 19.47 1.06 -4.17
CA VAL A 203 20.91 1.32 -4.02
C VAL A 203 21.72 0.47 -5.02
N HIS A 204 21.38 -0.81 -5.18
CA HIS A 204 22.09 -1.70 -6.10
C HIS A 204 21.93 -1.28 -7.57
N ASP A 205 20.72 -0.87 -7.98
CA ASP A 205 20.45 -0.32 -9.31
C ASP A 205 21.26 0.94 -9.61
N MET A 206 21.40 1.82 -8.62
CA MET A 206 22.13 3.08 -8.73
C MET A 206 23.66 2.87 -8.69
N ALA A 207 24.13 1.97 -7.85
CA ALA A 207 25.54 1.71 -7.56
C ALA A 207 25.81 0.20 -7.43
N PRO A 208 25.86 -0.57 -8.53
CA PRO A 208 25.92 -2.03 -8.49
C PRO A 208 27.25 -2.61 -7.96
N GLY A 209 28.30 -1.78 -7.89
CA GLY A 209 29.59 -2.12 -7.28
C GLY A 209 29.71 -1.79 -5.78
N ALA A 210 28.74 -1.10 -5.19
CA ALA A 210 28.76 -0.75 -3.77
C ALA A 210 28.59 -1.97 -2.87
N GLY A 211 29.24 -1.94 -1.70
CA GLY A 211 28.90 -2.86 -0.62
C GLY A 211 27.56 -2.48 -0.01
N LEU A 212 26.75 -3.46 0.37
CA LEU A 212 25.39 -3.24 0.87
C LEU A 212 25.25 -3.78 2.29
N LEU A 213 24.83 -2.92 3.22
CA LEU A 213 24.60 -3.25 4.62
C LEU A 213 23.14 -2.91 4.99
N PHE A 214 22.53 -3.69 5.88
CA PHE A 214 21.17 -3.45 6.34
C PHE A 214 21.03 -3.60 7.86
N HIS A 215 20.23 -2.72 8.46
CA HIS A 215 19.81 -2.81 9.85
C HIS A 215 18.35 -2.39 10.01
N GLY A 216 17.49 -3.27 10.53
CA GLY A 216 16.10 -2.89 10.89
C GLY A 216 16.09 -1.81 11.98
N THR A 217 15.22 -0.80 11.89
CA THR A 217 15.26 0.37 12.78
C THR A 217 15.01 0.09 14.28
N GLY A 218 14.50 -1.09 14.62
CA GLY A 218 14.22 -1.49 15.99
C GLY A 218 13.13 -0.67 16.69
N GLY A 219 13.15 -0.68 18.03
CA GLY A 219 12.14 -0.05 18.88
C GLY A 219 12.46 1.41 19.25
N GLY A 220 12.03 2.36 18.42
CA GLY A 220 12.10 3.79 18.73
C GLY A 220 13.47 4.43 18.51
N VAL A 221 13.58 5.73 18.75
CA VAL A 221 14.75 6.56 18.34
C VAL A 221 16.09 6.08 18.92
N ALA A 222 16.11 5.51 20.13
CA ALA A 222 17.34 4.98 20.71
C ALA A 222 17.86 3.76 19.93
N ALA A 223 16.98 2.87 19.47
CA ALA A 223 17.36 1.73 18.64
C ALA A 223 17.78 2.17 17.23
N HIS A 224 17.14 3.20 16.68
CA HIS A 224 17.55 3.79 15.41
C HIS A 224 18.95 4.41 15.47
N VAL A 225 19.28 5.09 16.57
CA VAL A 225 20.62 5.64 16.81
C VAL A 225 21.66 4.53 16.98
N SER A 226 21.31 3.40 17.62
CA SER A 226 22.16 2.20 17.57
C SER A 226 22.36 1.71 16.13
N ALA A 227 21.29 1.54 15.35
CA ALA A 227 21.35 1.07 13.96
C ALA A 227 22.27 1.94 13.07
N GLN A 228 22.20 3.27 13.20
CA GLN A 228 23.12 4.19 12.53
C GLN A 228 24.59 3.92 12.90
N ASN A 229 24.87 3.77 14.20
CA ASN A 229 26.22 3.55 14.71
C ASN A 229 26.75 2.14 14.40
N ASP A 230 25.88 1.13 14.39
CA ASP A 230 26.21 -0.27 14.10
C ASP A 230 26.55 -0.45 12.60
N LEU A 231 25.81 0.21 11.70
CA LEU A 231 26.14 0.25 10.26
C LEU A 231 27.49 0.91 9.99
N VAL A 232 27.77 2.06 10.60
CA VAL A 232 29.07 2.75 10.47
C VAL A 232 30.20 1.91 11.08
N THR A 233 29.95 1.24 12.22
CA THR A 233 30.90 0.30 12.83
C THR A 233 31.19 -0.91 11.93
N ALA A 234 30.20 -1.34 11.14
CA ALA A 234 30.35 -2.40 10.15
C ALA A 234 30.99 -1.96 8.82
N GLY A 235 31.26 -0.65 8.63
CA GLY A 235 32.02 -0.12 7.51
C GLY A 235 31.29 0.91 6.62
N ALA A 236 30.02 1.21 6.89
CA ALA A 236 29.23 2.08 6.00
C ALA A 236 29.79 3.52 5.86
N ASP A 237 30.15 3.91 4.63
CA ASP A 237 30.49 5.28 4.23
C ASP A 237 29.23 6.15 4.05
N ILE A 238 28.10 5.50 3.72
CA ILE A 238 26.79 6.11 3.52
C ILE A 238 25.79 5.45 4.46
N VAL A 239 24.94 6.23 5.13
CA VAL A 239 23.74 5.74 5.80
C VAL A 239 22.51 6.43 5.22
N THR A 240 21.53 5.65 4.75
CA THR A 240 20.24 6.16 4.27
C THR A 240 19.08 5.51 5.01
N GLU A 241 18.10 6.31 5.40
CA GLU A 241 16.96 5.87 6.21
C GLU A 241 15.65 6.56 5.86
N ASP A 242 14.52 5.91 6.14
CA ASP A 242 13.17 6.37 5.82
C ASP A 242 12.19 6.42 7.00
N ILE A 243 12.69 6.45 8.24
CA ILE A 243 11.92 6.22 9.47
C ILE A 243 11.52 7.54 10.16
N PRO A 244 10.23 7.91 10.18
CA PRO A 244 9.77 9.11 10.88
C PRO A 244 9.63 8.90 12.39
N PHE A 245 10.09 9.88 13.17
CA PHE A 245 9.88 9.94 14.63
C PHE A 245 9.11 11.21 15.04
N ASP A 246 7.77 11.15 15.04
CA ASP A 246 6.89 12.28 15.45
C ASP A 246 7.12 12.81 16.88
N ALA A 247 7.84 12.06 17.71
CA ALA A 247 8.20 12.41 19.08
C ALA A 247 9.59 13.06 19.21
N GLU A 248 10.40 13.11 18.14
CA GLU A 248 11.64 13.92 18.13
C GLU A 248 11.30 15.42 18.31
N PRO A 249 12.23 16.24 18.82
CA PRO A 249 11.96 17.63 19.15
C PRO A 249 11.69 18.52 17.93
N ALA A 250 10.63 19.32 17.97
CA ALA A 250 10.31 20.28 16.91
C ALA A 250 11.09 21.60 17.01
N PHE A 251 11.64 21.93 18.18
CA PHE A 251 12.25 23.24 18.49
C PHE A 251 13.76 23.17 18.79
N GLN A 252 14.36 21.99 18.68
CA GLN A 252 15.80 21.74 18.83
C GLN A 252 16.18 20.52 17.98
N LYS A 253 17.47 20.18 17.87
CA LYS A 253 17.87 18.90 17.28
C LYS A 253 17.49 17.76 18.23
N GLY A 254 16.95 16.69 17.66
CA GLY A 254 16.65 15.42 18.35
C GLY A 254 17.84 14.48 18.39
N LEU A 255 17.63 13.28 18.94
CA LEU A 255 18.71 12.33 19.14
C LEU A 255 19.20 11.74 17.81
N ALA A 256 18.29 11.42 16.88
CA ALA A 256 18.65 10.91 15.55
C ALA A 256 19.38 11.97 14.73
N ALA A 257 18.86 13.21 14.72
CA ALA A 257 19.50 14.34 14.03
C ALA A 257 20.87 14.68 14.61
N THR A 258 21.03 14.63 15.94
CA THR A 258 22.33 14.90 16.60
C THR A 258 23.34 13.79 16.29
N ASN A 259 22.93 12.52 16.27
CA ASN A 259 23.82 11.42 15.89
C ASN A 259 24.23 11.51 14.42
N GLY A 260 23.27 11.79 13.51
CA GLY A 260 23.55 12.01 12.09
C GLY A 260 24.56 13.14 11.82
N GLU A 261 24.54 14.23 12.61
CA GLU A 261 25.57 15.29 12.52
C GLU A 261 26.95 14.85 13.03
N ILE A 262 27.00 13.98 14.06
CA ILE A 262 28.26 13.42 14.55
C ILE A 262 28.88 12.48 13.49
N LEU A 263 28.07 11.64 12.85
CA LEU A 263 28.49 10.77 11.75
C LEU A 263 28.92 11.60 10.52
N GLY A 264 28.15 12.64 10.17
CA GLY A 264 28.51 13.60 9.13
C GLY A 264 29.85 14.30 9.38
N ALA A 265 30.12 14.72 10.62
CA ALA A 265 31.40 15.29 11.01
C ALA A 265 32.56 14.28 11.00
N ALA A 266 32.27 12.99 11.10
CA ALA A 266 33.24 11.89 10.97
C ALA A 266 33.49 11.48 9.50
N GLY A 267 32.74 12.02 8.54
CA GLY A 267 32.91 11.77 7.10
C GLY A 267 31.88 10.81 6.48
N VAL A 268 30.93 10.30 7.26
CA VAL A 268 29.83 9.45 6.76
C VAL A 268 28.75 10.33 6.13
N TRP A 269 28.30 10.04 4.92
CA TRP A 269 27.17 10.77 4.33
C TRP A 269 25.84 10.18 4.82
N VAL A 270 25.00 11.02 5.43
CA VAL A 270 23.72 10.60 6.02
C VAL A 270 22.55 11.23 5.26
N SER A 271 21.57 10.40 4.89
CA SER A 271 20.34 10.80 4.19
C SER A 271 19.10 10.28 4.90
N SER A 272 18.04 11.09 4.92
CA SER A 272 16.77 10.84 5.60
C SER A 272 15.60 11.21 4.68
N SER A 273 14.49 10.47 4.73
CA SER A 273 13.29 10.82 3.96
C SER A 273 12.62 12.09 4.48
N SER A 274 12.01 12.89 3.60
CA SER A 274 11.26 14.09 4.02
C SER A 274 9.85 13.79 4.55
N GLY A 275 9.46 12.51 4.67
CA GLY A 275 8.09 12.08 4.94
C GLY A 275 7.12 12.30 3.77
N ASN A 276 6.03 11.53 3.76
CA ASN A 276 5.02 11.50 2.69
C ASN A 276 3.71 12.24 3.03
N LEU A 277 3.70 13.06 4.10
CA LEU A 277 2.51 13.65 4.72
C LEU A 277 2.07 15.01 4.13
N ASN A 278 2.58 15.42 2.97
CA ASN A 278 2.29 16.74 2.38
C ASN A 278 0.78 16.96 2.11
N SER A 279 0.01 15.93 1.76
CA SER A 279 -1.44 16.05 1.55
C SER A 279 -2.26 16.16 2.86
N THR A 280 -1.62 15.95 4.01
CA THR A 280 -2.23 15.95 5.35
C THR A 280 -1.58 16.94 6.32
N HIS A 281 -0.66 17.80 5.85
CA HIS A 281 -0.12 18.89 6.64
C HIS A 281 -1.08 20.10 6.64
N ALA A 282 -0.93 20.96 7.65
CA ALA A 282 -1.60 22.25 7.71
C ALA A 282 -0.56 23.39 7.70
N PRO A 283 -0.88 24.56 7.15
CA PRO A 283 0.02 25.70 7.20
C PRO A 283 0.27 26.12 8.65
N ARG A 284 1.49 26.60 8.93
CA ARG A 284 1.85 27.14 10.25
C ARG A 284 0.91 28.29 10.63
N VAL A 285 0.13 28.11 11.69
CA VAL A 285 -0.72 29.16 12.28
C VAL A 285 -0.01 29.80 13.48
N VAL A 286 -0.32 31.07 13.77
CA VAL A 286 0.31 31.82 14.87
C VAL A 286 -0.39 31.50 16.18
N ALA A 287 0.21 30.59 16.95
CA ALA A 287 -0.17 30.31 18.32
C ALA A 287 0.06 31.55 19.21
N THR A 288 -1.02 32.14 19.74
CA THR A 288 -0.98 33.28 20.68
C THR A 288 -1.67 32.88 21.96
N GLY A 289 -1.00 33.00 23.12
CA GLY A 289 -1.66 32.81 24.41
C GLY A 289 -2.75 33.87 24.61
N THR A 290 -3.99 33.45 24.89
CA THR A 290 -5.13 34.39 24.99
C THR A 290 -5.11 35.22 26.28
N GLY A 291 -4.38 34.76 27.30
CA GLY A 291 -4.43 35.29 28.67
C GLY A 291 -5.79 35.11 29.36
N ASN A 292 -6.74 34.44 28.70
CA ASN A 292 -8.13 34.27 29.12
C ASN A 292 -8.59 32.88 28.65
N GLY A 293 -8.71 31.92 29.57
CA GLY A 293 -9.41 30.67 29.28
C GLY A 293 -10.94 30.81 29.30
N PRO A 294 -11.69 29.76 28.95
CA PRO A 294 -13.14 29.73 29.14
C PRO A 294 -13.49 29.55 30.62
N ASP A 295 -13.60 30.64 31.40
CA ASP A 295 -14.16 30.74 32.77
C ASP A 295 -13.96 29.54 33.75
N ASN A 296 -12.82 28.83 33.69
CA ASN A 296 -12.59 27.54 34.36
C ASN A 296 -13.65 26.44 34.06
N GLN A 297 -14.33 26.51 32.92
CA GLN A 297 -15.34 25.55 32.46
C GLN A 297 -14.74 24.56 31.47
N ALA A 298 -14.75 23.28 31.84
CA ALA A 298 -14.29 22.19 30.98
C ALA A 298 -15.45 21.59 30.15
N PRO A 299 -15.23 21.25 28.87
CA PRO A 299 -16.14 20.38 28.12
C PRO A 299 -16.44 19.07 28.85
N THR A 300 -17.60 18.48 28.60
CA THR A 300 -18.06 17.27 29.33
C THR A 300 -17.05 16.13 29.15
N GLY A 301 -16.53 15.60 30.27
CA GLY A 301 -15.56 14.51 30.28
C GLY A 301 -14.09 14.91 30.17
N CYS A 302 -13.75 16.20 30.21
CA CYS A 302 -12.37 16.61 30.53
C CYS A 302 -12.04 16.26 31.99
N VAL A 303 -10.82 15.81 32.25
CA VAL A 303 -10.34 15.50 33.62
C VAL A 303 -9.89 16.77 34.35
N VAL A 304 -9.24 17.68 33.63
CA VAL A 304 -8.79 18.99 34.11
C VAL A 304 -9.54 20.07 33.33
N ALA A 305 -9.89 21.17 33.98
CA ALA A 305 -10.48 22.34 33.33
C ALA A 305 -9.37 23.27 32.81
N PRO A 306 -9.36 23.65 31.52
CA PRO A 306 -8.31 24.52 31.00
C PRO A 306 -8.44 25.94 31.57
N THR A 307 -7.43 26.38 32.32
CA THR A 307 -7.38 27.72 32.93
C THR A 307 -7.06 28.82 31.91
N ASN A 308 -6.21 28.50 30.94
CA ASN A 308 -5.81 29.35 29.82
C ASN A 308 -5.82 28.52 28.54
N THR A 309 -5.97 29.18 27.39
CA THR A 309 -5.97 28.54 26.07
C THR A 309 -5.01 29.24 25.11
N VAL A 310 -4.61 28.53 24.06
CA VAL A 310 -3.81 29.06 22.97
C VAL A 310 -4.76 29.32 21.81
N ALA A 311 -4.84 30.55 21.32
CA ALA A 311 -5.52 30.87 20.08
C ALA A 311 -4.62 30.55 18.89
N PHE A 312 -5.13 29.79 17.94
CA PHE A 312 -4.46 29.46 16.69
C PHE A 312 -4.85 30.43 15.57
N ASN A 313 -6.10 30.92 15.57
CA ASN A 313 -6.59 31.83 14.53
C ASN A 313 -7.51 32.93 15.11
N GLY A 314 -6.92 34.09 15.43
CA GLY A 314 -7.64 35.21 16.03
C GLY A 314 -8.11 34.88 17.45
N ALA A 315 -9.40 34.58 17.62
CA ALA A 315 -9.99 34.13 18.88
C ALA A 315 -10.29 32.62 18.93
N ASP A 316 -10.05 31.89 17.83
CA ASP A 316 -10.24 30.44 17.78
C ASP A 316 -9.10 29.72 18.50
N THR A 317 -9.45 28.98 19.56
CA THR A 317 -8.53 28.20 20.39
C THR A 317 -8.55 26.72 20.09
N THR A 318 -9.07 26.34 18.92
CA THR A 318 -9.16 24.96 18.45
C THR A 318 -8.38 24.78 17.16
N PHE A 319 -8.13 23.52 16.81
CA PHE A 319 -7.54 23.16 15.54
C PHE A 319 -8.31 21.97 14.95
N ASP A 320 -9.14 22.23 13.95
CA ASP A 320 -10.08 21.26 13.40
C ASP A 320 -9.38 20.18 12.56
N VAL A 321 -9.68 18.91 12.88
CA VAL A 321 -9.18 17.73 12.15
C VAL A 321 -10.31 16.76 11.79
N SER A 322 -10.30 16.28 10.54
CA SER A 322 -11.30 15.31 10.05
C SER A 322 -10.82 13.87 10.24
N VAL A 323 -11.35 13.17 11.24
CA VAL A 323 -11.04 11.76 11.52
C VAL A 323 -12.16 10.86 10.99
N ASN A 324 -11.88 10.11 9.92
CA ASN A 324 -12.86 9.22 9.29
C ASN A 324 -13.33 8.09 10.23
N PRO A 325 -14.57 7.58 10.06
CA PRO A 325 -15.05 6.42 10.80
C PRO A 325 -14.11 5.20 10.65
N GLY A 326 -13.69 4.63 11.76
CA GLY A 326 -12.72 3.51 11.79
C GLY A 326 -11.25 3.91 11.62
N ALA A 327 -10.93 5.19 11.45
CA ALA A 327 -9.56 5.69 11.50
C ALA A 327 -9.08 5.86 12.96
N THR A 328 -7.79 6.19 13.11
CA THR A 328 -7.17 6.61 14.37
C THR A 328 -6.39 7.88 14.10
N ILE A 329 -6.31 8.77 15.09
CA ILE A 329 -5.39 9.91 15.10
C ILE A 329 -4.50 9.81 16.34
N GLY A 330 -3.20 10.08 16.17
CA GLY A 330 -2.30 10.49 17.24
C GLY A 330 -2.04 11.98 17.08
N ALA A 331 -2.16 12.74 18.16
CA ALA A 331 -1.85 14.16 18.21
C ALA A 331 -0.67 14.36 19.16
N THR A 332 0.37 15.03 18.67
CA THR A 332 1.55 15.42 19.44
C THR A 332 1.59 16.94 19.52
N LEU A 333 1.61 17.48 20.74
CA LEU A 333 1.86 18.90 21.03
C LEU A 333 3.28 19.03 21.57
N GLN A 334 4.05 20.00 21.06
CA GLN A 334 5.36 20.38 21.59
C GLN A 334 5.43 21.90 21.70
N TRP A 335 6.28 22.41 22.59
CA TRP A 335 6.53 23.85 22.74
C TRP A 335 8.03 24.15 22.80
N SER A 336 8.39 25.43 22.70
CA SER A 336 9.77 25.90 22.60
C SER A 336 10.49 25.91 23.95
N GLU A 337 10.56 24.75 24.61
CA GLU A 337 11.38 24.47 25.78
C GLU A 337 12.17 23.16 25.55
N PRO A 338 13.37 23.00 26.13
CA PRO A 338 14.19 21.80 25.95
C PRO A 338 13.50 20.48 26.31
N ARG A 339 13.67 19.47 25.44
CA ARG A 339 13.11 18.12 25.62
C ARG A 339 13.97 17.26 26.55
N ALA A 340 13.32 16.49 27.42
CA ALA A 340 13.95 15.62 28.43
C ALA A 340 14.66 14.38 27.85
N ILE A 341 14.57 14.15 26.54
CA ILE A 341 15.37 13.13 25.83
C ILE A 341 16.89 13.40 25.95
N PHE A 342 17.28 14.65 26.16
CA PHE A 342 18.63 15.00 26.59
C PHE A 342 18.66 15.11 28.12
N PRO A 343 19.73 14.63 28.80
CA PRO A 343 19.83 14.66 30.26
C PRO A 343 20.09 16.08 30.78
N THR A 344 19.04 16.91 30.75
CA THR A 344 19.08 18.34 31.08
C THR A 344 18.02 18.68 32.12
N ALA A 345 18.08 18.00 33.28
CA ALA A 345 17.23 18.30 34.42
C ALA A 345 17.35 19.79 34.80
N GLY A 346 16.23 20.50 34.85
CA GLY A 346 16.24 21.96 35.05
C GLY A 346 16.65 22.80 33.83
N ALA A 347 16.58 22.27 32.60
CA ALA A 347 16.66 23.07 31.38
C ALA A 347 15.34 23.18 30.61
N GLY A 348 14.39 22.28 30.84
CA GLY A 348 13.05 22.26 30.25
C GLY A 348 12.04 21.64 31.20
N GLY A 349 10.76 21.60 30.80
CA GLY A 349 9.67 21.23 31.70
C GLY A 349 9.38 22.34 32.71
N PHE A 350 9.28 23.58 32.23
CA PHE A 350 8.94 24.75 33.05
C PHE A 350 7.50 25.19 32.83
N THR A 351 7.04 25.17 31.58
CA THR A 351 5.63 25.44 31.23
C THR A 351 4.83 24.14 31.27
N ASN A 352 3.66 24.20 31.92
CA ASN A 352 2.62 23.17 31.82
C ASN A 352 1.68 23.50 30.65
N LEU A 353 1.71 22.73 29.57
CA LEU A 353 0.71 22.79 28.51
C LEU A 353 -0.04 21.47 28.44
N ASP A 354 -1.36 21.54 28.38
CA ASP A 354 -2.25 20.39 28.28
C ASP A 354 -2.76 20.20 26.84
N LEU A 355 -2.97 18.95 26.41
CA LEU A 355 -3.55 18.60 25.11
C LEU A 355 -4.94 17.95 25.26
N TYR A 356 -5.94 18.50 24.56
CA TYR A 356 -7.31 18.01 24.54
C TYR A 356 -7.73 17.65 23.11
N ILE A 357 -8.27 16.44 22.89
CA ILE A 357 -8.98 16.09 21.66
C ILE A 357 -10.47 16.17 21.96
N LEU A 358 -11.18 17.11 21.34
CA LEU A 358 -12.63 17.33 21.55
C LEU A 358 -13.48 16.70 20.43
N ASN A 359 -14.79 16.64 20.64
CA ASN A 359 -15.75 16.43 19.56
C ASN A 359 -15.87 17.69 18.67
N ALA A 360 -16.41 17.54 17.45
CA ALA A 360 -16.58 18.64 16.49
C ALA A 360 -17.54 19.77 16.94
N ALA A 361 -18.12 19.67 18.14
CA ALA A 361 -18.94 20.72 18.74
C ALA A 361 -18.24 21.39 19.95
N ALA A 362 -17.00 21.01 20.26
CA ALA A 362 -16.24 21.40 21.47
C ALA A 362 -16.97 21.15 22.81
N THR A 363 -18.00 20.30 22.83
CA THR A 363 -18.86 20.03 24.00
C THR A 363 -18.44 18.81 24.83
N SER A 364 -17.56 17.96 24.30
CA SER A 364 -17.11 16.75 25.01
C SER A 364 -15.67 16.37 24.69
N CYS A 365 -14.94 15.92 25.70
CA CYS A 365 -13.59 15.41 25.52
C CYS A 365 -13.59 13.97 25.01
N LEU A 366 -12.72 13.69 24.02
CA LEU A 366 -12.55 12.38 23.41
C LEU A 366 -11.24 11.71 23.86
N ALA A 367 -10.20 12.51 24.10
CA ALA A 367 -8.95 12.13 24.75
C ALA A 367 -8.31 13.37 25.40
N THR A 368 -7.42 13.15 26.37
CA THR A 368 -6.68 14.19 27.11
C THR A 368 -5.27 13.73 27.39
N SER A 369 -4.33 14.66 27.42
CA SER A 369 -3.01 14.50 28.05
C SER A 369 -2.75 15.78 28.85
N THR A 370 -2.67 15.64 30.17
CA THR A 370 -2.74 16.74 31.17
C THR A 370 -1.82 16.42 32.35
N ALA A 371 -0.62 15.92 32.08
CA ALA A 371 0.27 15.39 33.10
C ALA A 371 1.25 16.49 33.53
N ALA A 372 1.13 16.96 34.76
CA ALA A 372 1.76 18.20 35.19
C ALA A 372 3.28 18.28 34.90
N GLN A 373 3.69 19.14 33.96
CA GLN A 373 5.08 19.60 33.83
C GLN A 373 5.31 20.85 34.68
N GLY A 374 6.54 21.10 35.10
CA GLY A 374 6.88 22.33 35.81
C GLY A 374 8.10 22.21 36.71
N GLY A 375 8.69 23.36 37.05
CA GLY A 375 9.83 23.44 37.96
C GLY A 375 11.12 22.77 37.45
N GLY A 376 11.22 22.50 36.15
CA GLY A 376 12.35 21.78 35.56
C GLY A 376 12.14 20.25 35.49
N SER A 377 10.89 19.81 35.56
CA SER A 377 10.48 18.40 35.60
C SER A 377 9.37 18.12 34.59
N GLY A 378 9.41 16.92 33.98
CA GLY A 378 8.56 16.53 32.84
C GLY A 378 9.29 16.68 31.50
N ASP A 379 8.67 16.21 30.42
CA ASP A 379 9.13 16.42 29.05
C ASP A 379 8.24 17.46 28.36
N THR A 380 8.77 18.25 27.42
CA THR A 380 8.07 19.41 26.80
C THR A 380 7.22 18.97 25.59
N ILE A 381 6.42 17.94 25.84
CA ILE A 381 5.55 17.25 24.89
C ILE A 381 4.27 16.80 25.60
N GLU A 382 3.16 16.84 24.87
CA GLU A 382 1.93 16.13 25.23
C GLU A 382 1.47 15.25 24.07
N GLN A 383 0.93 14.07 24.37
CA GLN A 383 0.47 13.12 23.36
C GLN A 383 -0.88 12.50 23.70
N ALA A 384 -1.85 12.66 22.81
CA ALA A 384 -3.18 12.09 22.94
C ALA A 384 -3.55 11.32 21.67
N SER A 385 -4.34 10.24 21.79
CA SER A 385 -4.82 9.48 20.64
C SER A 385 -6.32 9.17 20.71
N LEU A 386 -6.93 9.04 19.54
CA LEU A 386 -8.36 8.75 19.40
C LEU A 386 -8.56 7.66 18.34
N ASP A 387 -8.97 6.47 18.80
CA ASP A 387 -9.31 5.32 17.95
C ASP A 387 -10.83 5.23 17.76
N GLN A 388 -11.32 5.59 16.57
CA GLN A 388 -12.75 5.54 16.24
C GLN A 388 -13.29 4.10 16.20
N ARG A 389 -12.44 3.09 15.97
CA ARG A 389 -12.85 1.66 15.94
C ARG A 389 -13.34 1.20 17.31
N ARG A 390 -12.82 1.80 18.39
CA ARG A 390 -13.24 1.52 19.78
C ARG A 390 -14.51 2.26 20.20
N ARG A 391 -14.93 3.27 19.42
CA ARG A 391 -16.09 4.14 19.71
C ARG A 391 -17.35 3.81 18.90
N GLU A 392 -17.32 2.81 18.01
CA GLU A 392 -18.56 2.30 17.39
C GLU A 392 -19.59 1.93 18.47
N PRO A 393 -20.83 2.47 18.41
CA PRO A 393 -21.83 2.17 19.42
C PRO A 393 -22.16 0.68 19.50
N ARG A 394 -22.25 0.15 20.73
CA ARG A 394 -22.71 -1.23 21.02
C ARG A 394 -24.14 -1.54 20.53
N HIS A 395 -24.82 -0.62 19.83
CA HIS A 395 -26.08 -0.86 19.12
C HIS A 395 -26.02 -2.07 18.17
N GLY A 396 -24.86 -2.34 17.55
CA GLY A 396 -24.65 -3.56 16.76
C GLY A 396 -24.75 -4.86 17.57
N GLN A 397 -24.31 -4.84 18.83
CA GLN A 397 -24.42 -5.99 19.75
C GLN A 397 -25.81 -6.07 20.39
N ALA A 398 -26.39 -4.94 20.80
CA ALA A 398 -27.74 -4.88 21.38
C ALA A 398 -28.80 -5.38 20.38
N ARG A 399 -28.80 -4.91 19.12
CA ARG A 399 -29.72 -5.42 18.08
C ARG A 399 -29.53 -6.92 17.81
N ARG A 400 -28.29 -7.42 17.86
CA ARG A 400 -27.98 -8.86 17.70
C ARG A 400 -28.46 -9.69 18.90
N GLN A 401 -28.42 -9.16 20.12
CA GLN A 401 -28.99 -9.82 21.30
C GLN A 401 -30.52 -9.82 21.28
N GLN A 402 -31.15 -8.68 20.95
CA GLN A 402 -32.62 -8.58 20.82
C GLN A 402 -33.17 -9.54 19.74
N GLN A 403 -32.53 -9.60 18.56
CA GLN A 403 -32.89 -10.56 17.51
C GLN A 403 -32.63 -12.03 17.91
N ARG A 404 -31.65 -12.31 18.79
CA ARG A 404 -31.42 -13.66 19.35
C ARG A 404 -32.44 -14.02 20.43
N GLN A 405 -32.92 -13.08 21.22
CA GLN A 405 -33.99 -13.29 22.20
C GLN A 405 -35.35 -13.50 21.52
N GLN A 406 -35.70 -12.67 20.53
CA GLN A 406 -36.93 -12.85 19.74
C GLN A 406 -36.96 -14.22 19.03
N ARG A 407 -35.82 -14.71 18.50
CA ARG A 407 -35.70 -16.06 17.94
C ARG A 407 -35.74 -17.20 18.97
N ARG A 408 -35.63 -16.91 20.27
CA ARG A 408 -35.74 -17.90 21.37
C ARG A 408 -37.12 -17.90 22.04
N GLN A 409 -37.92 -16.86 21.87
CA GLN A 409 -39.24 -16.73 22.49
C GLN A 409 -40.41 -17.01 21.52
N GLY A 410 -40.14 -17.20 20.22
CA GLY A 410 -41.14 -17.52 19.18
C GLY A 410 -41.60 -18.99 19.15
N HIS A 411 -42.39 -19.37 20.18
CA HIS A 411 -43.38 -20.46 20.29
C HIS A 411 -43.10 -21.91 19.79
N PRO A 412 -43.48 -22.94 20.58
CA PRO A 412 -43.62 -24.33 20.13
C PRO A 412 -45.01 -24.59 19.47
N ASP A 413 -45.20 -25.85 19.05
CA ASP A 413 -46.46 -26.49 18.62
C ASP A 413 -47.16 -26.01 17.32
N ALA A 414 -46.88 -26.73 16.23
CA ALA A 414 -47.91 -27.27 15.32
C ALA A 414 -47.33 -28.26 14.28
N ARG A 415 -47.47 -29.57 14.54
CA ARG A 415 -47.49 -30.68 13.57
C ARG A 415 -48.52 -31.70 14.09
N PRO A 416 -49.33 -32.34 13.23
CA PRO A 416 -48.81 -33.35 12.30
C PRO A 416 -49.41 -33.33 10.89
N ALA A 417 -48.97 -34.29 10.08
CA ALA A 417 -49.24 -34.41 8.64
C ALA A 417 -50.63 -35.00 8.31
N LEU A 418 -51.13 -34.72 7.09
CA LEU A 418 -51.26 -35.75 6.04
C LEU A 418 -51.76 -35.17 4.71
N ALA A 419 -51.50 -35.90 3.62
CA ALA A 419 -51.76 -35.50 2.24
C ALA A 419 -53.24 -35.44 1.85
N ARG A 420 -53.60 -34.54 0.91
CA ARG A 420 -54.50 -34.83 -0.23
C ARG A 420 -54.53 -33.73 -1.30
N CYS A 421 -55.03 -34.11 -2.47
CA CYS A 421 -55.45 -33.28 -3.61
C CYS A 421 -54.37 -32.57 -4.46
N ARG A 422 -53.78 -33.37 -5.37
CA ARG A 422 -53.57 -32.92 -6.75
C ARG A 422 -54.92 -32.50 -7.37
N ARG A 423 -55.02 -31.31 -7.97
CA ARG A 423 -55.52 -31.02 -9.33
C ARG A 423 -55.80 -29.53 -9.55
N ASP A 424 -55.70 -29.12 -10.81
CA ASP A 424 -56.22 -27.89 -11.44
C ASP A 424 -55.79 -26.54 -10.82
N ARG A 425 -55.07 -25.67 -11.54
CA ARG A 425 -55.44 -25.17 -12.88
C ARG A 425 -54.24 -24.83 -13.76
N ARG A 426 -54.28 -25.34 -15.00
CA ARG A 426 -53.70 -24.63 -16.16
C ARG A 426 -54.64 -23.49 -16.58
N HIS A 427 -54.07 -22.46 -17.23
CA HIS A 427 -54.68 -21.35 -18.00
C HIS A 427 -54.70 -19.94 -17.36
N GLY A 428 -54.39 -18.95 -18.20
CA GLY A 428 -54.17 -17.53 -17.86
C GLY A 428 -52.76 -17.04 -18.27
N GLN A 429 -52.19 -17.45 -19.40
CA GLN A 429 -52.20 -16.68 -20.67
C GLN A 429 -51.87 -15.17 -20.58
N ARG A 430 -50.67 -14.84 -21.11
CA ARG A 430 -50.34 -13.76 -22.08
C ARG A 430 -50.71 -12.27 -21.81
N ARG A 431 -49.69 -11.41 -22.06
CA ARG A 431 -49.65 -9.97 -22.46
C ARG A 431 -48.73 -9.16 -21.51
N LEU A 432 -47.82 -8.26 -21.90
CA LEU A 432 -47.34 -7.68 -23.18
C LEU A 432 -45.82 -7.37 -23.02
N ALA A 433 -44.94 -7.71 -23.98
CA ALA A 433 -44.39 -6.86 -25.07
C ALA A 433 -43.34 -5.78 -24.67
N GLN A 434 -42.12 -5.90 -25.26
CA GLN A 434 -41.12 -4.83 -25.49
C GLN A 434 -41.51 -4.01 -26.77
N PRO A 435 -40.75 -3.04 -27.38
CA PRO A 435 -39.36 -2.60 -27.11
C PRO A 435 -38.97 -1.09 -27.35
N ARG A 436 -37.70 -0.77 -26.99
CA ARG A 436 -36.66 0.11 -27.62
C ARG A 436 -36.92 1.46 -28.34
N GLN A 437 -35.93 2.36 -28.14
CA GLN A 437 -35.45 3.49 -29.00
C GLN A 437 -36.33 4.77 -29.03
N GLN A 438 -35.86 5.99 -29.33
CA GLN A 438 -34.74 6.44 -30.19
C GLN A 438 -34.22 7.88 -29.85
N LEU A 439 -33.07 8.32 -30.40
CA LEU A 439 -32.51 9.69 -30.32
C LEU A 439 -33.16 10.66 -31.34
N HIS A 440 -33.26 11.98 -31.05
CA HIS A 440 -32.45 13.06 -31.69
C HIS A 440 -32.89 14.53 -31.44
N ARG A 441 -31.91 15.46 -31.56
CA ARG A 441 -32.01 16.90 -31.96
C ARG A 441 -32.58 17.89 -30.91
N LEU A 442 -32.18 19.17 -30.83
CA LEU A 442 -31.49 20.10 -31.78
C LEU A 442 -30.56 21.13 -31.07
N ARG A 443 -29.82 21.94 -31.86
CA ARG A 443 -28.87 23.02 -31.45
C ARG A 443 -29.37 24.43 -31.87
N HIS A 444 -28.68 25.47 -31.37
CA HIS A 444 -28.72 26.94 -31.68
C HIS A 444 -29.50 27.77 -30.63
N VAL A 445 -29.14 29.00 -30.27
CA VAL A 445 -28.22 30.06 -30.79
C VAL A 445 -27.23 30.49 -29.66
N GLY A 446 -26.05 31.10 -29.81
CA GLY A 446 -25.31 31.68 -30.96
C GLY A 446 -23.90 32.21 -30.56
N ARG A 447 -23.54 33.45 -30.99
CA ARG A 447 -22.27 34.20 -30.72
C ARG A 447 -22.47 35.69 -31.04
N ARG A 448 -21.65 36.59 -30.46
CA ARG A 448 -20.74 37.58 -31.15
C ARG A 448 -20.20 38.66 -30.16
N ARG A 449 -18.88 38.79 -30.01
CA ARG A 449 -17.98 39.89 -30.49
C ARG A 449 -17.85 41.05 -29.46
N GLU A 450 -16.76 41.85 -29.35
CA GLU A 450 -15.64 42.07 -30.28
C GLU A 450 -14.30 42.53 -29.60
N ARG A 451 -13.17 41.97 -30.09
CA ARG A 451 -11.84 42.58 -30.43
C ARG A 451 -11.05 43.57 -29.53
N ARG A 452 -9.78 43.16 -29.33
CA ARG A 452 -8.48 43.91 -29.47
C ARG A 452 -8.15 45.09 -28.54
N ARG A 453 -7.03 44.96 -27.81
CA ARG A 453 -5.77 45.76 -27.94
C ARG A 453 -4.63 45.18 -27.08
N ARG A 454 -3.41 45.12 -27.64
CA ARG A 454 -2.10 45.21 -26.95
C ARG A 454 -1.45 46.51 -27.47
N PRO A 455 -0.71 47.26 -26.65
CA PRO A 455 0.76 47.32 -26.80
C PRO A 455 1.49 47.35 -25.42
N GLU A 456 2.58 46.62 -25.21
CA GLU A 456 4.02 47.05 -25.30
C GLU A 456 4.64 47.18 -23.88
N PRO A 457 5.98 47.14 -23.71
CA PRO A 457 6.63 46.74 -22.45
C PRO A 457 7.01 47.91 -21.53
N HIS A 458 7.29 47.59 -20.27
CA HIS A 458 7.97 48.50 -19.34
C HIS A 458 9.48 48.21 -19.34
N ASP A 459 10.26 49.19 -19.78
CA ASP A 459 11.65 49.35 -19.37
C ASP A 459 11.69 49.85 -17.93
N ASP A 460 12.55 49.25 -17.09
CA ASP A 460 13.04 49.87 -15.86
C ASP A 460 14.55 49.66 -15.78
N ALA A 461 15.30 50.76 -15.95
CA ALA A 461 16.75 50.79 -15.83
C ALA A 461 17.16 51.47 -14.52
N PRO A 462 18.01 50.85 -13.67
CA PRO A 462 18.61 51.55 -12.55
C PRO A 462 19.76 52.45 -13.03
N ARG A 463 19.73 53.73 -12.65
CA ARG A 463 20.86 54.65 -12.82
C ARG A 463 22.04 54.21 -11.96
N GLY A 464 23.26 54.36 -12.48
CA GLY A 464 24.50 54.14 -11.72
C GLY A 464 25.02 55.39 -10.99
N LEU A 465 26.18 55.21 -10.33
CA LEU A 465 26.96 56.17 -9.53
C LEU A 465 26.33 56.49 -8.15
N THR A 466 27.08 56.52 -7.04
CA THR A 466 28.52 56.82 -6.88
C THR A 466 29.26 55.87 -5.94
N ALA A 467 30.56 55.68 -6.17
CA ALA A 467 31.48 55.03 -5.24
C ALA A 467 31.86 55.94 -4.05
N GLY A 468 32.07 55.35 -2.88
CA GLY A 468 32.67 56.00 -1.70
C GLY A 468 33.71 55.08 -1.07
N ARG A 469 34.99 55.50 -1.08
CA ARG A 469 36.07 54.81 -0.34
C ARG A 469 35.94 55.08 1.16
N GLY A 470 36.51 54.21 1.99
CA GLY A 470 36.69 54.46 3.43
C GLY A 470 37.62 55.65 3.73
N PRO A 471 37.94 55.85 5.02
CA PRO A 471 39.05 55.06 5.56
C PRO A 471 38.86 54.56 7.00
N SER A 472 39.76 53.67 7.39
CA SER A 472 40.10 53.31 8.77
C SER A 472 40.62 54.50 9.58
N HIS A 473 40.26 54.60 10.86
CA HIS A 473 41.19 54.63 12.00
C HIS A 473 40.44 54.69 13.34
N SER A 474 41.11 54.17 14.39
CA SER A 474 40.78 54.22 15.82
C SER A 474 39.62 53.32 16.28
#